data_AF-A0A0U3P3V2-F1
#
_entry.id   AF-A0A0U3P3V2-F1
#
_cell.length_a   1.000
_cell.length_b   1.000
_cell.length_c   1.000
_cell.angle_alpha   90.00
_cell.angle_beta   90.00
_cell.angle_gamma   90.00
#
_symmetry.space_group_name_H-M   'P 1'
#
loop_
_entity.id
_entity.type
_entity.pdbx_description
1 polymer ?
#
loop_
_entity_poly.entity_id
_entity_poly.type
_entity_poly.pdbx_seq_one_letter_code
_entity_poly.pdbx_strand_id
1 'polypeptide(L)'
;MKEAILLLAKLVNEVHDVLAYQFGVRMTDKDLHFWVMGIIGIIFFLFVYVFFKAIEKMKFSTTILAFIYTFTMMVVLVFAIEIQQAITNRGNMEFADAAIGLWGFLVFFFGYALFAGIVYSVVRSVRKMRKQPEQTEKQLEIEVEDKPTRRYRTEKRKNKK
;
A
#
# COMPACT_ATOMS: atom_id res chain seq x y z
N MET A 1 -23.16 -7.30 17.67
CA MET A 1 -21.74 -6.95 17.95
C MET A 1 -21.34 -7.22 19.41
N LYS A 2 -22.21 -6.90 20.39
CA LYS A 2 -21.98 -7.10 21.83
C LYS A 2 -21.45 -8.49 22.21
N GLU A 3 -22.04 -9.56 21.70
CA GLU A 3 -21.62 -10.95 22.00
C GLU A 3 -20.21 -11.25 21.48
N ALA A 4 -19.89 -10.81 20.26
CA ALA A 4 -18.56 -10.97 19.68
C ALA A 4 -17.50 -10.19 20.48
N ILE A 5 -17.82 -8.95 20.89
CA ILE A 5 -16.95 -8.14 21.75
C ILE A 5 -16.77 -8.81 23.12
N LEU A 6 -17.83 -9.34 23.72
CA LEU A 6 -17.76 -10.08 24.99
C LEU A 6 -16.92 -11.36 24.87
N LEU A 7 -17.04 -12.09 23.76
CA LEU A 7 -16.24 -13.28 23.49
C LEU A 7 -14.76 -12.90 23.33
N LEU A 8 -14.46 -11.88 22.53
CA LEU A 8 -13.11 -11.35 22.36
C LEU A 8 -12.54 -10.84 23.69
N ALA A 9 -13.30 -10.09 24.47
CA ALA A 9 -12.88 -9.59 25.77
C ALA A 9 -12.59 -10.74 26.75
N LYS A 10 -13.44 -11.78 26.78
CA LYS A 10 -13.17 -12.98 27.58
C LYS A 10 -11.90 -13.68 27.13
N LEU A 11 -11.71 -13.87 25.83
CA LEU A 11 -10.50 -14.49 25.28
C LEU A 11 -9.24 -13.69 25.66
N VAL A 12 -9.28 -12.37 25.53
CA VAL A 12 -8.17 -11.49 25.90
C VAL A 12 -7.89 -11.56 27.41
N ASN A 13 -8.93 -11.59 28.25
CA ASN A 13 -8.78 -11.73 29.69
C ASN A 13 -8.16 -13.08 30.07
N GLU A 14 -8.58 -14.19 29.45
CA GLU A 14 -7.99 -15.50 29.70
C GLU A 14 -6.50 -15.54 29.32
N VAL A 15 -6.15 -14.95 28.17
CA VAL A 15 -4.74 -14.81 27.77
C VAL A 15 -3.97 -13.96 28.78
N HIS A 16 -4.56 -12.86 29.24
CA HIS A 16 -3.96 -11.99 30.26
C HIS A 16 -3.70 -12.76 31.56
N ASP A 17 -4.68 -13.53 32.03
CA ASP A 17 -4.59 -14.28 33.29
C ASP A 17 -3.53 -15.40 33.21
N VAL A 18 -3.42 -16.09 32.07
CA VAL A 18 -2.35 -17.06 31.82
C VAL A 18 -0.98 -16.39 31.82
N LEU A 19 -0.84 -15.24 31.18
CA LEU A 19 0.43 -14.50 31.16
C LEU A 19 0.80 -13.97 32.56
N ALA A 20 -0.19 -13.50 33.33
CA ALA A 20 -0.01 -13.07 34.71
C ALA A 20 0.44 -14.25 35.60
N TYR A 21 -0.15 -15.42 35.43
CA TYR A 21 0.25 -16.63 36.16
C TYR A 21 1.67 -17.09 35.81
N GLN A 22 2.04 -17.05 34.52
CA GLN A 22 3.33 -17.59 34.05
C GLN A 22 4.51 -16.63 34.26
N PHE A 23 4.29 -15.31 34.14
CA PHE A 23 5.33 -14.28 34.14
C PHE A 23 5.20 -13.26 35.27
N GLY A 24 4.04 -13.16 35.90
CA GLY A 24 3.65 -12.05 36.77
C GLY A 24 3.45 -12.39 38.24
N VAL A 25 3.89 -13.56 38.72
CA VAL A 25 3.79 -13.93 40.14
C VAL A 25 4.62 -12.92 40.96
N ARG A 26 3.96 -11.85 41.46
CA ARG A 26 4.45 -10.65 42.19
C ARG A 26 4.53 -9.32 41.42
N MET A 27 4.08 -9.21 40.16
CA MET A 27 4.02 -7.92 39.44
C MET A 27 2.65 -7.25 39.59
N THR A 28 2.61 -5.91 39.54
CA THR A 28 1.33 -5.19 39.42
C THR A 28 0.83 -5.26 37.98
N ASP A 29 -0.48 -5.07 37.75
CA ASP A 29 -1.05 -5.03 36.40
C ASP A 29 -0.34 -4.03 35.49
N LYS A 30 0.11 -2.89 36.04
CA LYS A 30 0.86 -1.87 35.28
C LYS A 30 2.23 -2.38 34.84
N ASP A 31 2.94 -3.09 35.72
CA ASP A 31 4.26 -3.64 35.42
C ASP A 31 4.14 -4.76 34.37
N LEU A 32 3.13 -5.61 34.52
CA LEU A 32 2.85 -6.67 33.54
C LEU A 32 2.50 -6.08 32.17
N HIS A 33 1.64 -5.06 32.10
CA HIS A 33 1.31 -4.38 30.85
C HIS A 33 2.55 -3.73 30.21
N PHE A 34 3.43 -3.11 30.99
CA PHE A 34 4.66 -2.51 30.47
C PHE A 34 5.51 -3.56 29.73
N TRP A 35 5.79 -4.70 30.36
CA TRP A 35 6.61 -5.74 29.76
C TRP A 35 5.92 -6.46 28.60
N VAL A 36 4.66 -6.85 28.79
CA VAL A 36 3.89 -7.56 27.76
C VAL A 36 3.71 -6.69 26.51
N MET A 37 3.26 -5.43 26.68
CA MET A 37 3.06 -4.52 25.56
C MET A 37 4.39 -4.11 24.92
N GLY A 38 5.45 -3.94 25.70
CA GLY A 38 6.79 -3.63 25.18
C GLY A 38 7.34 -4.75 24.29
N ILE A 39 7.28 -6.00 24.77
CA ILE A 39 7.79 -7.16 24.04
C ILE A 39 6.93 -7.44 22.80
N ILE A 40 5.61 -7.51 22.96
CA ILE A 40 4.68 -7.72 21.83
C ILE A 40 4.84 -6.59 20.81
N GLY A 41 4.98 -5.34 21.28
CA GLY A 41 5.17 -4.17 20.43
C GLY A 41 6.42 -4.25 19.56
N ILE A 42 7.57 -4.64 20.12
CA ILE A 42 8.81 -4.79 19.34
C ILE A 42 8.72 -5.97 18.37
N ILE A 43 8.17 -7.11 18.78
CA ILE A 43 7.98 -8.27 17.89
C ILE A 43 7.07 -7.88 16.72
N PHE A 44 5.94 -7.22 17.02
CA PHE A 44 5.00 -6.78 16.01
C PHE A 44 5.60 -5.72 15.08
N PHE A 45 6.37 -4.76 15.63
CA PHE A 45 7.10 -3.78 14.83
C PHE A 45 8.05 -4.47 13.84
N LEU A 46 8.84 -5.45 14.27
CA LEU A 46 9.75 -6.17 13.39
C LEU A 46 9.00 -6.91 12.27
N PHE A 47 7.89 -7.56 12.60
CA PHE A 47 7.02 -8.21 11.63
C PHE A 47 6.48 -7.20 10.59
N VAL A 48 5.87 -6.10 11.06
CA VAL A 48 5.33 -5.05 10.19
C VAL A 48 6.43 -4.39 9.36
N TYR A 49 7.61 -4.17 9.93
CA TYR A 49 8.77 -3.61 9.23
C TYR A 49 9.18 -4.49 8.05
N VAL A 50 9.34 -5.80 8.26
CA VAL A 50 9.67 -6.75 7.19
C VAL A 50 8.58 -6.77 6.12
N PHE A 51 7.32 -6.78 6.54
CA PHE A 51 6.16 -6.75 5.64
C PHE A 51 6.14 -5.48 4.77
N PHE A 52 6.34 -4.30 5.35
CA PHE A 52 6.39 -3.03 4.60
C PHE A 52 7.60 -2.97 3.67
N LYS A 53 8.75 -3.49 4.10
CA LYS A 53 9.93 -3.58 3.24
C LYS A 53 9.73 -4.52 2.04
N ALA A 54 8.87 -5.53 2.17
CA ALA A 54 8.45 -6.35 1.04
C ALA A 54 7.54 -5.56 0.07
N ILE A 55 6.61 -4.75 0.60
CA ILE A 55 5.73 -3.89 -0.20
C ILE A 55 6.50 -2.79 -0.92
N GLU A 56 7.53 -2.20 -0.31
CA GLU A 56 8.38 -1.15 -0.90
C GLU A 56 8.98 -1.54 -2.26
N LYS A 57 9.21 -2.83 -2.50
CA LYS A 57 9.73 -3.36 -3.76
C LYS A 57 8.69 -3.41 -4.88
N MET A 58 7.41 -3.19 -4.58
CA MET A 58 6.31 -3.21 -5.55
C MET A 58 6.17 -1.85 -6.25
N LYS A 59 5.71 -1.87 -7.52
CA LYS A 59 5.58 -0.64 -8.35
C LYS A 59 4.64 0.43 -7.78
N PHE A 60 3.66 0.04 -6.98
CA PHE A 60 2.68 0.93 -6.37
C PHE A 60 2.80 0.96 -4.84
N SER A 61 4.01 0.73 -4.32
CA SER A 61 4.28 0.60 -2.89
C SER A 61 3.68 1.72 -2.05
N THR A 62 3.87 2.98 -2.44
CA THR A 62 3.31 4.15 -1.73
C THR A 62 1.79 4.11 -1.66
N THR A 63 1.10 3.78 -2.76
CA THR A 63 -0.36 3.68 -2.78
C THR A 63 -0.86 2.53 -1.92
N ILE A 64 -0.17 1.38 -1.95
CA ILE A 64 -0.51 0.22 -1.12
C ILE A 64 -0.33 0.54 0.36
N LEU A 65 0.78 1.16 0.74
CA LEU A 65 1.05 1.58 2.12
C LEU A 65 0.01 2.60 2.61
N ALA A 66 -0.33 3.59 1.78
CA ALA A 66 -1.37 4.57 2.10
C ALA A 66 -2.75 3.90 2.28
N PHE A 67 -3.09 2.93 1.42
CA PHE A 67 -4.33 2.16 1.54
C PHE A 67 -4.36 1.35 2.84
N ILE A 68 -3.31 0.58 3.15
CA ILE A 68 -3.23 -0.24 4.37
C ILE A 68 -3.37 0.64 5.61
N TYR A 69 -2.65 1.77 5.65
CA TYR A 69 -2.71 2.70 6.77
C TYR A 69 -4.11 3.29 6.94
N THR A 70 -4.70 3.78 5.84
CA THR A 70 -6.05 4.36 5.87
C THR A 70 -7.10 3.33 6.22
N PHE A 71 -7.03 2.12 5.65
CA PHE A 71 -7.96 1.03 5.96
C PHE A 71 -7.89 0.63 7.43
N THR A 72 -6.68 0.48 7.97
CA THR A 72 -6.47 0.20 9.40
C THR A 72 -7.09 1.30 10.27
N MET A 73 -6.89 2.57 9.92
CA MET A 73 -7.53 3.68 10.62
C MET A 73 -9.06 3.65 10.50
N MET A 74 -9.61 3.31 9.33
CA MET A 74 -11.06 3.18 9.14
C MET A 74 -11.64 2.07 10.01
N VAL A 75 -10.95 0.93 10.16
CA VAL A 75 -11.35 -0.13 11.09
C VAL A 75 -11.46 0.40 12.51
N VAL A 76 -10.42 1.10 13.00
CA VAL A 76 -10.43 1.68 14.35
C VAL A 76 -11.55 2.71 14.52
N LEU A 77 -11.74 3.61 13.54
CA LEU A 77 -12.75 4.66 13.59
C LEU A 77 -14.18 4.11 13.61
N VAL A 78 -14.46 3.14 12.74
CA VAL A 78 -15.79 2.52 12.68
C VAL A 78 -16.11 1.84 14.00
N PHE A 79 -15.20 1.04 14.55
CA PHE A 79 -15.43 0.43 15.87
C PHE A 79 -15.56 1.45 17.00
N ALA A 80 -14.79 2.54 16.96
CA ALA A 80 -14.90 3.61 17.96
C ALA A 80 -16.30 4.27 17.94
N ILE A 81 -16.84 4.54 16.74
CA ILE A 81 -18.18 5.12 16.57
C ILE A 81 -19.25 4.15 17.09
N GLU A 82 -19.16 2.88 16.72
CA GLU A 82 -20.10 1.82 17.12
C GLU A 82 -20.12 1.58 18.64
N ILE A 83 -18.94 1.55 19.27
CA ILE A 83 -18.82 1.45 20.73
C ILE A 83 -19.43 2.68 21.40
N GLN A 84 -19.20 3.88 20.86
CA GLN A 84 -19.78 5.10 21.42
C GLN A 84 -21.31 5.14 21.28
N GLN A 85 -21.84 4.69 20.15
CA GLN A 85 -23.27 4.55 19.91
C GLN A 85 -23.92 3.58 20.91
N ALA A 86 -23.23 2.48 21.22
CA ALA A 86 -23.63 1.54 22.26
C ALA A 86 -23.81 2.19 23.64
N ILE A 87 -22.78 2.93 24.06
CA ILE A 87 -22.70 3.50 25.41
C ILE A 87 -23.71 4.63 25.56
N THR A 88 -23.93 5.39 24.49
CA THR A 88 -24.86 6.51 24.47
C THR A 88 -26.31 6.11 24.18
N ASN A 89 -26.60 4.82 24.00
CA ASN A 89 -27.90 4.29 23.55
C ASN A 89 -28.42 4.98 22.28
N ARG A 90 -27.52 5.40 21.39
CA ARG A 90 -27.86 6.00 20.10
C ARG A 90 -27.65 4.98 19.00
N GLY A 91 -28.71 4.28 18.61
CA GLY A 91 -28.66 3.20 17.63
C GLY A 91 -28.43 1.84 18.28
N ASN A 92 -28.50 0.79 17.47
CA ASN A 92 -28.21 -0.59 17.90
C ASN A 92 -26.76 -0.91 17.52
N MET A 93 -26.00 -1.60 18.37
CA MET A 93 -24.63 -2.02 18.02
C MET A 93 -24.64 -3.18 17.03
N GLU A 94 -24.72 -2.87 15.74
CA GLU A 94 -24.78 -3.86 14.69
C GLU A 94 -23.42 -4.04 14.03
N PHE A 95 -22.92 -5.28 14.02
CA PHE A 95 -21.69 -5.60 13.29
C PHE A 95 -21.84 -5.30 11.79
N ALA A 96 -23.07 -5.33 11.29
CA ALA A 96 -23.42 -4.94 9.94
C ALA A 96 -23.11 -3.47 9.65
N ASP A 97 -23.38 -2.55 10.59
CA ASP A 97 -23.10 -1.13 10.42
C ASP A 97 -21.60 -0.87 10.29
N ALA A 98 -20.80 -1.56 11.12
CA ALA A 98 -19.36 -1.54 11.00
C ALA A 98 -18.86 -2.09 9.65
N ALA A 99 -19.40 -3.23 9.24
CA ALA A 99 -19.03 -3.86 7.97
C ALA A 99 -19.42 -2.99 6.77
N ILE A 100 -20.59 -2.35 6.78
CA ILE A 100 -21.05 -1.44 5.73
C ILE A 100 -20.18 -0.18 5.69
N GLY A 101 -19.80 0.38 6.84
CA GLY A 101 -18.88 1.52 6.91
C GLY A 101 -17.54 1.23 6.23
N LEU A 102 -16.96 0.05 6.51
CA LEU A 102 -15.73 -0.40 5.84
C LEU A 102 -15.94 -0.71 4.36
N TRP A 103 -17.08 -1.30 4.01
CA TRP A 103 -17.44 -1.58 2.61
C TRP A 103 -17.52 -0.30 1.79
N GLY A 104 -18.12 0.77 2.34
CA GLY A 104 -18.17 2.08 1.71
C GLY A 104 -16.78 2.59 1.34
N PHE A 105 -15.83 2.55 2.28
CA PHE A 105 -14.44 2.91 2.01
C PHE A 105 -13.82 2.08 0.87
N LEU A 106 -14.02 0.76 0.88
CA LEU A 106 -13.51 -0.12 -0.18
C LEU A 106 -14.08 0.25 -1.55
N VAL A 107 -15.41 0.45 -1.65
CA VAL A 107 -16.08 0.82 -2.91
C VAL A 107 -15.54 2.14 -3.45
N PHE A 108 -15.43 3.18 -2.61
CA PHE A 108 -14.88 4.47 -3.04
C PHE A 108 -13.41 4.37 -3.43
N PHE A 109 -12.61 3.61 -2.69
CA PHE A 109 -11.21 3.38 -3.03
C PHE A 109 -11.04 2.65 -4.36
N PHE A 110 -11.84 1.61 -4.64
CA PHE A 110 -11.83 0.92 -5.93
C PHE A 110 -12.22 1.85 -7.08
N GLY A 111 -13.22 2.72 -6.88
CA GLY A 111 -13.57 3.76 -7.85
C GLY A 111 -12.39 4.69 -8.15
N TYR A 112 -11.71 5.17 -7.11
CA TYR A 112 -10.48 5.96 -7.25
C TYR A 112 -9.37 5.18 -7.97
N ALA A 113 -9.11 3.94 -7.59
CA ALA A 113 -8.04 3.12 -8.15
C ALA A 113 -8.28 2.83 -9.65
N LEU A 114 -9.53 2.57 -10.04
CA LEU A 114 -9.92 2.41 -11.44
C LEU A 114 -9.67 3.70 -12.23
N PHE A 115 -10.11 4.84 -11.72
CA PHE A 115 -9.89 6.14 -12.35
C PHE A 115 -8.39 6.46 -12.51
N ALA A 116 -7.62 6.32 -11.43
CA ALA A 116 -6.17 6.53 -11.45
C ALA A 116 -5.45 5.58 -12.43
N GLY A 117 -5.89 4.32 -12.49
CA GLY A 117 -5.38 3.32 -13.44
C GLY A 117 -5.61 3.71 -14.91
N ILE A 118 -6.81 4.21 -15.23
CA ILE A 118 -7.14 4.72 -16.57
C ILE A 118 -6.24 5.91 -16.92
N VAL A 119 -6.16 6.91 -16.05
CA VAL A 119 -5.32 8.11 -16.26
C VAL A 119 -3.85 7.73 -16.47
N TYR A 120 -3.32 6.84 -15.63
CA TYR A 120 -1.96 6.34 -15.77
C TYR A 120 -1.73 5.65 -17.12
N SER A 121 -2.67 4.81 -17.57
CA SER A 121 -2.59 4.09 -18.85
C SER A 121 -2.59 5.06 -20.05
N VAL A 122 -3.45 6.08 -20.02
CA VAL A 122 -3.54 7.12 -21.07
C VAL A 122 -2.23 7.91 -21.13
N VAL A 123 -1.75 8.42 -19.99
CA VAL A 123 -0.51 9.21 -19.93
C VAL A 123 0.70 8.40 -20.39
N ARG A 124 0.77 7.12 -20.00
CA ARG A 124 1.84 6.22 -20.44
C ARG A 124 1.81 5.99 -21.95
N SER A 125 0.61 5.86 -22.54
CA SER A 125 0.45 5.65 -23.98
C SER A 125 0.89 6.88 -24.78
N VAL A 126 0.49 8.08 -24.36
CA VAL A 126 0.90 9.36 -24.99
C VAL A 126 2.41 9.58 -24.88
N ARG A 127 3.02 9.30 -23.71
CA ARG A 127 4.47 9.43 -23.52
C ARG A 127 5.27 8.43 -24.37
N LYS A 128 4.74 7.23 -24.62
CA LYS A 128 5.39 6.23 -25.48
C LYS A 128 5.41 6.67 -26.95
N MET A 129 4.33 7.30 -27.42
CA MET A 129 4.25 7.85 -28.79
C MET A 129 5.22 9.01 -29.01
N ARG A 130 5.50 9.83 -27.99
CA ARG A 130 6.38 10.99 -28.10
C ARG A 130 7.88 10.65 -28.06
N LYS A 131 8.28 9.51 -27.47
CA LYS A 131 9.70 9.06 -27.42
C LYS A 131 10.16 8.33 -28.68
N GLN A 132 9.25 7.76 -29.47
CA GLN A 132 9.57 7.10 -30.74
C GLN A 132 10.18 8.05 -31.79
N PRO A 133 9.58 9.22 -32.11
CA PRO A 133 10.13 10.10 -33.13
C PRO A 133 11.54 10.60 -32.78
N GLU A 134 11.81 10.94 -31.51
CA GLU A 134 13.12 11.44 -31.07
C GLU A 134 14.24 10.39 -31.13
N GLN A 135 13.92 9.10 -30.89
CA GLN A 135 14.90 8.01 -31.01
C GLN A 135 15.14 7.61 -32.46
N THR A 136 14.10 7.65 -33.30
CA THR A 136 14.22 7.42 -34.74
C THR A 136 15.03 8.51 -35.42
N GLU A 137 14.83 9.78 -35.04
CA GLU A 137 15.57 10.93 -35.57
C GLU A 137 17.05 10.89 -35.17
N LYS A 138 17.38 10.58 -33.90
CA LYS A 138 18.77 10.38 -33.45
C LYS A 138 19.46 9.20 -34.13
N GLN A 139 18.76 8.09 -34.37
CA GLN A 139 19.32 6.96 -35.11
C GLN A 139 19.55 7.30 -36.59
N LEU A 140 18.66 8.07 -37.21
CA LEU A 140 18.82 8.58 -38.57
C LEU A 140 20.00 9.55 -38.68
N GLU A 141 20.20 10.45 -37.71
CA GLU A 141 21.38 11.34 -37.69
C GLU A 141 22.69 10.56 -37.58
N ILE A 142 22.77 9.58 -36.65
CA ILE A 142 23.97 8.74 -36.48
C ILE A 142 24.24 7.90 -37.74
N GLU A 143 23.20 7.35 -38.39
CA GLU A 143 23.36 6.58 -39.64
C GLU A 143 23.74 7.46 -40.84
N VAL A 144 23.32 8.73 -40.86
CA VAL A 144 23.71 9.69 -41.91
C VAL A 144 25.15 10.18 -41.70
N GLU A 145 25.59 10.37 -40.46
CA GLU A 145 26.96 10.79 -40.13
C GLU A 145 28.00 9.69 -40.42
N ASP A 146 27.65 8.42 -40.19
CA ASP A 146 28.54 7.26 -40.41
C ASP A 146 28.53 6.73 -41.86
N LYS A 147 27.66 7.24 -42.74
CA LYS A 147 27.70 6.88 -44.18
C LYS A 147 28.82 7.64 -44.89
N PRO A 148 29.91 7.00 -45.34
CA PRO A 148 30.92 7.67 -46.14
C PRO A 148 30.24 8.17 -47.42
N THR A 149 30.34 9.46 -47.67
CA THR A 149 29.67 10.18 -48.76
C THR A 149 30.03 9.54 -50.11
N ARG A 150 29.21 8.57 -50.57
CA ARG A 150 29.44 7.80 -51.81
C ARG A 150 29.32 8.62 -53.10
N ARG A 151 29.26 9.95 -53.03
CA ARG A 151 29.17 10.84 -54.19
C ARG A 151 30.50 11.38 -54.72
N TYR A 152 31.61 11.28 -53.99
CA TYR A 152 32.91 11.76 -54.49
C TYR A 152 33.79 10.69 -55.19
N ARG A 153 33.29 9.46 -55.39
CA ARG A 153 34.08 8.36 -55.96
C ARG A 153 33.82 8.04 -57.43
N THR A 154 32.80 8.63 -58.06
CA THR A 154 32.45 8.34 -59.46
C THR A 154 33.00 9.36 -60.47
N GLU A 155 33.36 10.58 -60.07
CA GLU A 155 33.91 11.56 -61.02
C GLU A 155 35.41 11.39 -61.30
N LYS A 156 36.20 10.88 -60.35
CA LYS A 156 37.65 10.66 -60.57
C LYS A 156 38.00 9.50 -61.52
N ARG A 157 37.02 8.69 -61.97
CA ARG A 157 37.25 7.61 -62.93
C ARG A 157 37.04 8.01 -64.39
N LYS A 158 36.48 9.19 -64.69
CA LYS A 158 36.26 9.65 -66.08
C LYS A 158 37.40 10.50 -66.67
N ASN A 159 38.32 11.03 -65.86
CA ASN A 159 39.46 11.84 -66.33
C ASN A 159 40.79 11.07 -66.43
N LYS A 160 40.73 9.75 -66.61
CA LYS A 160 41.94 8.92 -66.80
C LYS A 160 41.75 7.95 -67.96
N LYS A 161 41.47 8.49 -69.14
CA LYS A 161 41.68 7.85 -70.44
C LYS A 161 42.22 8.89 -71.40
#